data_AF-A0A0B2VHH7-F1
#
_entry.id   AF-A0A0B2VHH7-F1
#
_cell.length_a   1.000
_cell.length_b   1.000
_cell.length_c   1.000
_cell.angle_alpha   90.00
_cell.angle_beta   90.00
_cell.angle_gamma   90.00
#
_symmetry.space_group_name_H-M   'P 1'
#
loop_
_entity.id
_entity.type
_entity.pdbx_description
1 polymer ?
#
loop_
_entity_poly.entity_id
_entity_poly.type
_entity_poly.pdbx_seq_one_letter_code
_entity_poly.pdbx_strand_id
1 'polypeptide(L)'
;NSLSTRLPEFIYDPDNGCTFDVWIHRYEDVIVQDGSTLDEAAKARLIVSKLDAAAYARFTNHILPKRPSELCFDDTVKTLKELFGHNTSVFVRRYTYLRTQRDGESLSYYTGMVNRRHEMAEFNTITPEQMKCLVWICGLHTP
;
A
#
# COMPACT_ATOMS: atom_id res chain seq x y z
N ASN A 1 -11.59 -24.61 -9.43
CA ASN A 1 -10.49 -23.63 -9.54
C ASN A 1 -11.04 -22.23 -9.36
N SER A 2 -11.21 -21.80 -8.11
CA SER A 2 -11.85 -20.53 -7.78
C SER A 2 -10.83 -19.40 -7.87
N LEU A 3 -11.18 -18.28 -8.51
CA LEU A 3 -10.37 -17.06 -8.62
C LEU A 3 -9.77 -16.61 -7.28
N SER A 4 -10.50 -16.85 -6.18
CA SER A 4 -10.03 -16.59 -4.83
C SER A 4 -8.71 -17.32 -4.51
N THR A 5 -8.48 -18.53 -5.01
CA THR A 5 -7.22 -19.26 -4.74
C THR A 5 -5.99 -18.65 -5.41
N ARG A 6 -6.18 -17.80 -6.43
CA ARG A 6 -5.10 -17.13 -7.17
C ARG A 6 -4.77 -15.75 -6.61
N LEU A 7 -5.65 -15.20 -5.77
CA LEU A 7 -5.45 -13.94 -5.08
C LEU A 7 -4.91 -14.23 -3.67
N PRO A 8 -3.69 -13.78 -3.32
CA PRO A 8 -3.20 -13.91 -1.97
C PRO A 8 -3.93 -12.97 -1.02
N GLU A 9 -3.82 -13.25 0.27
CA GLU A 9 -4.28 -12.34 1.31
C GLU A 9 -3.52 -10.99 1.23
N PHE A 10 -4.23 -9.91 1.47
CA PHE A 10 -3.72 -8.56 1.58
C PHE A 10 -3.35 -8.29 3.04
N ILE A 11 -2.06 -8.09 3.26
CA ILE A 11 -1.48 -7.71 4.55
C ILE A 11 -0.93 -6.30 4.40
N TYR A 12 -1.44 -5.37 5.21
CA TYR A 12 -1.03 -3.97 5.14
C TYR A 12 0.27 -3.75 5.90
N ASP A 13 1.33 -3.41 5.16
CA ASP A 13 2.64 -3.05 5.71
C ASP A 13 3.24 -1.92 4.85
N PRO A 14 2.94 -0.64 5.16
CA PRO A 14 3.38 0.48 4.36
C PRO A 14 4.90 0.70 4.41
N ASP A 15 5.59 0.23 5.45
CA ASP A 15 7.04 0.39 5.62
C ASP A 15 7.83 -0.53 4.68
N ASN A 16 7.28 -1.73 4.46
CA ASN A 16 7.69 -2.64 3.40
C ASN A 16 6.87 -2.45 2.12
N GLY A 17 6.19 -1.30 1.98
CA GLY A 17 5.38 -0.84 0.86
C GLY A 17 4.26 -1.79 0.39
N CYS A 18 3.89 -2.77 1.19
CA CYS A 18 2.72 -3.61 1.00
C CYS A 18 1.47 -2.76 1.25
N THR A 19 1.16 -1.89 0.29
CA THR A 19 -0.02 -1.04 0.26
C THR A 19 -1.06 -1.62 -0.68
N PHE A 20 -2.30 -1.16 -0.51
CA PHE A 20 -3.40 -1.60 -1.35
C PHE A 20 -3.19 -1.18 -2.80
N ASP A 21 -2.55 -0.02 -3.06
CA ASP A 21 -2.18 0.42 -4.42
C ASP A 21 -1.28 -0.62 -5.12
N VAL A 22 -0.26 -1.12 -4.43
CA VAL A 22 0.67 -2.12 -4.98
C VAL A 22 -0.03 -3.47 -5.17
N TRP A 23 -0.85 -3.88 -4.19
CA TRP A 23 -1.58 -5.15 -4.24
C TRP A 23 -2.60 -5.15 -5.38
N ILE A 24 -3.42 -4.11 -5.50
CA ILE A 24 -4.45 -4.04 -6.54
C ILE A 24 -3.82 -3.94 -7.93
N HIS A 25 -2.76 -3.14 -8.12
CA HIS A 25 -2.06 -3.05 -9.41
C HIS A 25 -1.49 -4.40 -9.84
N ARG A 26 -1.01 -5.23 -8.91
CA ARG A 26 -0.48 -6.56 -9.22
C ARG A 26 -1.56 -7.54 -9.68
N TYR A 27 -2.77 -7.41 -9.14
CA TYR A 27 -3.85 -8.38 -9.35
C TYR A 27 -5.05 -7.81 -10.13
N GLU A 28 -4.97 -6.58 -10.61
CA GLU A 28 -6.03 -5.90 -11.37
C GLU A 28 -6.39 -6.73 -12.59
N ASP A 29 -5.41 -7.18 -13.37
CA ASP A 29 -5.65 -8.03 -14.53
C ASP A 29 -6.34 -9.35 -14.17
N VAL A 30 -5.99 -9.96 -13.03
CA VAL A 30 -6.63 -11.20 -12.55
C VAL A 30 -8.08 -10.91 -12.14
N ILE A 31 -8.34 -9.77 -11.52
CA ILE A 31 -9.69 -9.38 -11.09
C ILE A 31 -10.55 -8.97 -12.29
N VAL A 32 -9.97 -8.31 -13.29
CA VAL A 32 -10.67 -7.77 -14.47
C VAL A 32 -10.86 -8.84 -15.55
N GLN A 33 -9.79 -9.53 -15.95
CA GLN A 33 -9.86 -10.54 -17.03
C GLN A 33 -10.53 -11.82 -16.54
N ASP A 34 -10.04 -12.39 -15.45
CA ASP A 34 -10.55 -13.67 -14.96
C ASP A 34 -11.86 -13.50 -14.14
N GLY A 35 -12.09 -12.31 -13.59
CA GLY A 35 -13.37 -11.90 -12.99
C GLY A 35 -14.34 -11.22 -13.97
N SER A 36 -14.11 -11.27 -15.28
CA SER A 36 -14.98 -10.64 -16.30
C SER A 36 -16.44 -11.10 -16.23
N THR A 37 -16.70 -12.32 -15.77
CA THR A 37 -18.05 -12.88 -15.59
C THR A 37 -18.68 -12.53 -14.24
N LEU A 38 -17.94 -11.89 -13.33
CA LEU A 38 -18.45 -11.47 -12.03
C LEU A 38 -19.14 -10.11 -12.15
N ASP A 39 -20.28 -9.96 -11.47
CA ASP A 39 -20.86 -8.63 -11.25
C ASP A 39 -19.98 -7.79 -10.31
N GLU A 40 -20.21 -6.48 -10.32
CA GLU A 40 -19.43 -5.52 -9.52
C GLU A 40 -19.50 -5.84 -8.01
N ALA A 41 -20.64 -6.34 -7.54
CA ALA A 41 -20.81 -6.73 -6.14
C ALA A 41 -19.97 -7.97 -5.77
N ALA A 42 -19.82 -8.94 -6.69
CA ALA A 42 -19.00 -10.12 -6.52
C ALA A 42 -17.51 -9.80 -6.59
N LYS A 43 -17.09 -8.87 -7.47
CA LYS A 43 -15.71 -8.35 -7.48
C LYS A 43 -15.38 -7.61 -6.18
N ALA A 44 -16.29 -6.77 -5.67
CA ALA A 44 -16.13 -6.09 -4.39
C ALA A 44 -15.98 -7.10 -3.24
N ARG A 45 -16.88 -8.10 -3.15
CA ARG A 45 -16.78 -9.19 -2.16
C ARG A 45 -15.47 -9.98 -2.29
N LEU A 46 -14.99 -10.21 -3.51
CA LEU A 46 -13.74 -10.92 -3.75
C LEU A 46 -12.55 -10.16 -3.15
N ILE A 47 -12.43 -8.85 -3.41
CA ILE A 47 -11.37 -8.02 -2.82
C ILE A 47 -11.49 -8.00 -1.29
N VAL A 48 -12.69 -7.75 -0.76
CA VAL A 48 -12.92 -7.68 0.70
C VAL A 48 -12.57 -9.01 1.37
N SER A 49 -12.83 -10.14 0.70
CA SER A 49 -12.47 -11.48 1.22
C SER A 49 -10.97 -11.74 1.29
N LYS A 50 -10.15 -10.87 0.70
CA LYS A 50 -8.69 -10.97 0.71
C LYS A 50 -8.06 -10.12 1.79
N LEU A 51 -8.79 -9.26 2.47
CA LEU A 51 -8.25 -8.49 3.57
C LEU A 51 -7.92 -9.42 4.74
N ASP A 52 -6.74 -9.26 5.34
CA ASP A 52 -6.47 -9.87 6.63
C ASP A 52 -7.45 -9.34 7.71
N ALA A 53 -7.43 -9.97 8.89
CA ALA A 53 -8.37 -9.61 9.96
C ALA A 53 -8.28 -8.13 10.38
N ALA A 54 -7.06 -7.57 10.41
CA ALA A 54 -6.82 -6.20 10.85
C ALA A 54 -7.30 -5.17 9.80
N ALA A 55 -7.00 -5.41 8.54
CA ALA A 55 -7.45 -4.59 7.42
C ALA A 55 -8.97 -4.68 7.25
N TYR A 56 -9.56 -5.86 7.38
CA TYR A 56 -11.01 -6.04 7.31
C TYR A 56 -11.72 -5.23 8.41
N ALA A 57 -11.27 -5.31 9.66
CA ALA A 57 -11.86 -4.55 10.77
C ALA A 57 -11.77 -3.03 10.54
N ARG A 58 -10.62 -2.53 10.08
CA ARG A 58 -10.42 -1.10 9.75
C ARG A 58 -11.34 -0.67 8.62
N PHE A 59 -11.48 -1.48 7.57
CA PHE A 59 -12.38 -1.22 6.46
C PHE A 59 -13.84 -1.17 6.92
N THR A 60 -14.32 -2.19 7.64
CA THR A 60 -15.72 -2.25 8.10
C THR A 60 -16.06 -1.09 9.02
N ASN A 61 -15.14 -0.68 9.90
CA ASN A 61 -15.36 0.46 10.79
C ASN A 61 -15.47 1.78 10.02
N HIS A 62 -14.68 1.94 8.95
CA HIS A 62 -14.67 3.17 8.16
C HIS A 62 -15.94 3.37 7.33
N ILE A 63 -16.53 2.29 6.83
CA ILE A 63 -17.73 2.36 5.97
C ILE A 63 -19.04 2.47 6.76
N LEU A 64 -19.00 2.39 8.09
CA LEU A 64 -20.20 2.52 8.93
C LEU A 64 -20.95 3.83 8.61
N PRO A 65 -22.29 3.81 8.56
CA PRO A 65 -23.18 2.71 8.93
C PRO A 65 -23.42 1.64 7.84
N LYS A 66 -22.76 1.74 6.67
CA LYS A 66 -22.91 0.79 5.56
C LYS A 66 -22.18 -0.53 5.85
N ARG A 67 -22.62 -1.59 5.18
CA ARG A 67 -22.01 -2.91 5.16
C ARG A 67 -21.13 -3.09 3.92
N PRO A 68 -20.12 -3.97 3.95
CA PRO A 68 -19.30 -4.27 2.77
C PRO A 68 -20.12 -4.67 1.53
N SER A 69 -21.25 -5.36 1.74
CA SER A 69 -22.15 -5.80 0.67
C SER A 69 -22.94 -4.67 -0.01
N GLU A 70 -22.98 -3.48 0.59
CA GLU A 70 -23.69 -2.31 0.07
C GLU A 70 -22.80 -1.40 -0.80
N LEU A 71 -21.49 -1.69 -0.87
CA LEU A 71 -20.54 -0.94 -1.70
C LEU A 71 -20.40 -1.62 -3.07
N CYS A 72 -20.28 -0.80 -4.11
CA CYS A 72 -19.85 -1.27 -5.42
C CYS A 72 -18.32 -1.49 -5.44
N PHE A 73 -17.83 -2.06 -6.53
CA PHE A 73 -16.40 -2.30 -6.71
C PHE A 73 -15.57 -1.00 -6.63
N ASP A 74 -15.96 0.03 -7.37
CA ASP A 74 -15.23 1.30 -7.42
C ASP A 74 -15.15 1.97 -6.04
N ASP A 75 -16.27 2.04 -5.31
CA ASP A 75 -16.30 2.59 -3.96
C ASP A 75 -15.43 1.76 -3.00
N THR A 76 -15.46 0.43 -3.11
CA THR A 76 -14.62 -0.47 -2.32
C THR A 76 -13.14 -0.22 -2.58
N VAL A 77 -12.73 -0.20 -3.85
CA VAL A 77 -11.33 0.06 -4.25
C VAL A 77 -10.90 1.44 -3.79
N LYS A 78 -11.74 2.47 -3.94
CA LYS A 78 -11.46 3.82 -3.47
C LYS A 78 -11.23 3.88 -1.97
N THR A 79 -12.14 3.34 -1.17
CA THR A 79 -12.01 3.31 0.29
C THR A 79 -10.77 2.54 0.73
N LEU A 80 -10.44 1.42 0.07
CA LEU A 80 -9.23 0.66 0.39
C LEU A 80 -7.95 1.41 0.04
N LYS A 81 -7.91 2.17 -1.06
CA LYS A 81 -6.80 3.09 -1.37
C LYS A 81 -6.67 4.21 -0.34
N GLU A 82 -7.78 4.76 0.16
CA GLU A 82 -7.74 5.79 1.19
C GLU A 82 -7.20 5.26 2.54
N LEU A 83 -7.61 4.05 2.94
CA LEU A 83 -7.24 3.44 4.22
C LEU A 83 -5.84 2.80 4.23
N PHE A 84 -5.47 2.19 3.10
CA PHE A 84 -4.31 1.31 2.99
C PHE A 84 -3.42 1.65 1.80
N GLY A 85 -3.62 2.80 1.15
CA GLY A 85 -2.72 3.30 0.14
C GLY A 85 -1.48 3.94 0.72
N HIS A 86 -0.67 4.56 -0.14
CA HIS A 86 0.48 5.36 0.28
C HIS A 86 0.03 6.69 0.89
N ASN A 87 -0.33 6.68 2.18
CA ASN A 87 -0.78 7.88 2.91
C ASN A 87 0.32 8.54 3.77
N THR A 88 1.57 8.08 3.68
CA THR A 88 2.69 8.73 4.36
C THR A 88 3.05 10.02 3.63
N SER A 89 3.23 11.11 4.39
CA SER A 89 3.58 12.40 3.80
C SER A 89 4.87 12.28 2.99
N VAL A 90 5.02 13.13 1.95
CA VAL A 90 6.27 13.25 1.17
C VAL A 90 7.48 13.38 2.10
N PHE A 91 7.32 14.12 3.21
CA PHE A 91 8.36 14.28 4.22
C PHE A 91 8.74 12.94 4.88
N VAL A 92 7.77 12.15 5.36
CA VAL A 92 8.01 10.85 5.99
C VAL A 92 8.66 9.87 5.01
N ARG A 93 8.22 9.86 3.74
CA ARG A 93 8.80 9.00 2.70
C ARG A 93 10.26 9.35 2.43
N ARG A 94 10.59 10.65 2.28
CA ARG A 94 11.98 11.13 2.13
C ARG A 94 12.85 10.81 3.33
N TYR A 95 12.33 11.05 4.53
CA TYR A 95 13.02 10.75 5.77
C TYR A 95 13.33 9.24 5.88
N THR A 96 12.35 8.39 5.57
CA THR A 96 12.51 6.93 5.57
C THR A 96 13.55 6.46 4.55
N TYR A 97 13.55 7.04 3.34
CA TYR A 97 14.57 6.75 2.33
C TYR A 97 15.98 7.08 2.84
N LEU A 98 16.19 8.29 3.37
CA LEU A 98 17.50 8.71 3.88
C LEU A 98 17.99 7.86 5.06
N ARG A 99 17.07 7.28 5.81
CA ARG A 99 17.36 6.37 6.93
C ARG A 99 17.50 4.90 6.52
N THR A 100 17.50 4.59 5.23
CA THR A 100 17.61 3.22 4.76
C THR A 100 19.00 2.66 5.05
N GLN A 101 19.07 1.78 6.04
CA GLN A 101 20.27 1.03 6.40
C GLN A 101 20.08 -0.44 6.06
N ARG A 102 21.19 -1.13 5.82
CA ARG A 102 21.17 -2.57 5.54
C ARG A 102 21.14 -3.34 6.85
N ASP A 103 20.21 -4.27 7.02
CA ASP A 103 20.05 -5.05 8.26
C ASP A 103 20.10 -6.57 8.01
N GLY A 104 21.30 -7.09 7.78
CA GLY A 104 21.52 -8.54 7.61
C GLY A 104 20.96 -9.15 6.32
N GLU A 105 20.19 -8.41 5.51
CA GLU A 105 19.70 -8.89 4.22
C GLU A 105 20.80 -9.03 3.14
N SER A 106 20.46 -9.81 2.09
CA SER A 106 21.26 -9.90 0.87
C SER A 106 21.38 -8.54 0.16
N LEU A 107 22.49 -8.33 -0.54
CA LEU A 107 22.72 -7.08 -1.27
C LEU A 107 21.64 -6.81 -2.32
N SER A 108 21.18 -7.85 -3.03
CA SER A 108 20.11 -7.73 -4.03
C SER A 108 18.79 -7.27 -3.42
N TYR A 109 18.44 -7.78 -2.23
CA TYR A 109 17.24 -7.33 -1.51
C TYR A 109 17.37 -5.87 -1.08
N TYR A 110 18.53 -5.51 -0.50
CA TYR A 110 18.82 -4.13 -0.11
C TYR A 110 18.73 -3.16 -1.30
N THR A 111 19.30 -3.51 -2.45
CA THR A 111 19.19 -2.71 -3.69
C THR A 111 17.73 -2.53 -4.11
N GLY A 112 16.92 -3.59 -4.08
CA GLY A 112 15.49 -3.50 -4.38
C GLY A 112 14.75 -2.56 -3.41
N MET A 113 15.05 -2.64 -2.12
CA MET A 113 14.48 -1.77 -1.10
C MET A 113 14.86 -0.30 -1.31
N VAL A 114 16.13 -0.01 -1.60
CA VAL A 114 16.62 1.35 -1.90
C VAL A 114 15.88 1.93 -3.12
N ASN A 115 15.81 1.19 -4.23
CA ASN A 115 15.14 1.65 -5.45
C ASN A 115 13.67 1.98 -5.20
N ARG A 116 12.95 1.09 -4.50
CA ARG A 116 11.55 1.31 -4.16
C ARG A 116 11.34 2.56 -3.30
N ARG A 117 12.13 2.70 -2.23
CA ARG A 117 12.02 3.86 -1.33
C ARG A 117 12.41 5.16 -2.05
N HIS A 118 13.30 5.10 -3.05
CA HIS A 118 13.66 6.26 -3.88
C HIS A 118 12.45 6.77 -4.68
N GLU A 119 11.79 5.88 -5.43
CA GLU A 119 10.60 6.23 -6.23
C GLU A 119 9.50 6.85 -5.36
N MET A 120 9.31 6.32 -4.15
CA MET A 120 8.31 6.83 -3.20
C MET A 120 8.68 8.16 -2.56
N ALA A 121 9.96 8.53 -2.53
CA ALA A 121 10.42 9.73 -1.84
C ALA A 121 10.30 11.01 -2.68
N GLU A 122 10.04 10.90 -3.98
CA GLU A 122 9.80 12.05 -4.88
C GLU A 122 10.91 13.12 -4.73
N PHE A 123 12.18 12.71 -4.76
CA PHE A 123 13.32 13.63 -4.59
C PHE A 123 13.47 14.63 -5.72
N ASN A 124 12.96 14.30 -6.90
CA ASN A 124 12.86 15.18 -8.07
C ASN A 124 12.12 16.51 -7.80
N THR A 125 11.29 16.59 -6.76
CA THR A 125 10.53 17.81 -6.41
C THR A 125 11.00 18.46 -5.10
N ILE A 126 12.14 18.04 -4.55
CA ILE A 126 12.64 18.56 -3.26
C ILE A 126 13.20 19.98 -3.40
N THR A 127 12.84 20.87 -2.46
CA THR A 127 13.47 22.20 -2.39
C THR A 127 14.74 22.17 -1.54
N PRO A 128 15.68 23.12 -1.72
CA PRO A 128 16.88 23.19 -0.89
C PRO A 128 16.58 23.27 0.62
N GLU A 129 15.50 23.98 1.00
CA GLU A 129 15.13 24.10 2.41
C GLU A 129 14.56 22.80 2.98
N GLN A 130 13.70 22.10 2.21
CA GLN A 130 13.22 20.78 2.60
C GLN A 130 14.38 19.78 2.79
N MET A 131 15.41 19.85 1.93
CA MET A 131 16.59 19.01 2.05
C MET A 131 17.40 19.32 3.32
N LYS A 132 17.64 20.61 3.63
CA LYS A 132 18.31 21.00 4.89
C LYS A 132 17.55 20.51 6.11
N CYS A 133 16.23 20.67 6.14
CA CYS A 133 15.40 20.17 7.24
C CYS A 133 15.52 18.65 7.40
N LEU A 134 15.48 17.89 6.29
CA LEU A 134 15.63 16.44 6.33
C LEU A 134 17.00 16.01 6.86
N VAL A 135 18.09 16.64 6.39
CA VAL A 135 19.45 16.34 6.87
C VAL A 135 19.59 16.67 8.36
N TRP A 136 19.07 17.83 8.79
CA TRP A 136 19.11 18.22 10.20
C TRP A 136 18.34 17.23 11.08
N ILE A 137 17.12 16.84 10.69
CA ILE A 137 16.29 15.87 11.43
C ILE A 137 16.92 14.47 11.43
N CYS A 138 17.56 14.04 10.34
CA CYS A 138 18.30 12.77 10.32
C CYS A 138 19.47 12.80 11.31
N GLY A 139 20.17 13.94 11.43
CA GLY A 139 21.29 14.12 12.36
C GLY A 139 20.89 14.20 13.84
N LEU A 140 19.63 14.49 14.16
CA LEU A 140 19.12 14.47 15.53
C LEU A 140 18.83 13.06 16.06
N HIS A 141 18.85 12.05 15.20
CA HIS A 141 18.58 10.69 15.63
C HIS A 141 19.82 10.13 16.35
N THR A 142 19.73 10.04 17.67
CA THR A 142 20.66 9.24 18.49
C THR A 142 20.41 7.75 18.23
N PRO A 143 21.47 6.93 18.05
CA PRO A 143 21.36 5.49 17.84
C PRO A 143 20.67 4.75 19.00
#